data_AF-A0A2V5KGZ1-F1
#
_entry.id   AF-A0A2V5KGZ1-F1
#
_cell.length_a   1.000
_cell.length_b   1.000
_cell.length_c   1.000
_cell.angle_alpha   90.00
_cell.angle_beta   90.00
_cell.angle_gamma   90.00
#
_symmetry.space_group_name_H-M   'P 1'
#
loop_
_entity.id
_entity.type
_entity.pdbx_description
1 polymer ?
#
loop_
_entity_poly.entity_id
_entity_poly.type
_entity_poly.pdbx_seq_one_letter_code
_entity_poly.pdbx_strand_id
1 'polypeptide(L)'
;MIRIHILGSAAGGGLPQWNCACANCVAARNGKIALQTQSSIAISSETSSEWFLINASPDLPRQIERTPPLQPRGDSPRNTPVAGVLLTNADIDHALGLLLLRQQEMPLVVYAADETRTALAWLDNMLARFCGIEWRKLGTDFQSLGGPLAFRAIELPSSVAFQFRDDSSGATALFAPSAG
;
A
#
# COMPACT_ATOMS: atom_id res chain seq x y z
N MET A 1 0.19 -11.01 17.61
CA MET A 1 -0.82 -11.15 16.54
C MET A 1 -0.71 -9.94 15.62
N ILE A 2 -1.03 -10.11 14.33
CA ILE A 2 -0.91 -9.04 13.31
C ILE A 2 -2.28 -8.37 13.14
N ARG A 3 -2.30 -7.04 13.07
CA ARG A 3 -3.45 -6.23 12.66
C ARG A 3 -3.33 -5.88 11.18
N ILE A 4 -4.44 -5.94 10.47
CA ILE A 4 -4.53 -5.58 9.05
C ILE A 4 -5.74 -4.66 8.86
N HIS A 5 -5.53 -3.49 8.25
CA HIS A 5 -6.59 -2.64 7.74
C HIS A 5 -6.57 -2.65 6.21
N ILE A 6 -7.73 -2.94 5.61
CA ILE A 6 -7.92 -2.74 4.17
C ILE A 6 -8.23 -1.27 3.95
N LEU A 7 -7.31 -0.55 3.32
CA LEU A 7 -7.44 0.89 3.05
C LEU A 7 -8.18 1.15 1.73
N GLY A 8 -7.95 0.27 0.76
CA GLY A 8 -8.65 0.25 -0.52
C GLY A 8 -8.63 -1.15 -1.12
N SER A 9 -9.68 -1.48 -1.86
CA SER A 9 -9.91 -2.81 -2.43
C SER A 9 -10.19 -2.79 -3.93
N ALA A 10 -10.30 -1.62 -4.54
CA ALA A 10 -10.48 -1.50 -5.98
C ALA A 10 -9.14 -1.58 -6.71
N ALA A 11 -9.16 -2.01 -7.96
CA ALA A 11 -8.03 -1.86 -8.87
C ALA A 11 -7.77 -0.37 -9.21
N GLY A 12 -6.80 -0.12 -10.09
CA GLY A 12 -6.53 1.21 -10.65
C GLY A 12 -7.80 1.93 -11.11
N GLY A 13 -7.91 3.21 -10.74
CA GLY A 13 -9.06 4.06 -11.05
C GLY A 13 -10.17 4.07 -10.00
N GLY A 14 -10.24 3.08 -9.10
CA GLY A 14 -11.22 3.04 -8.01
C GLY A 14 -12.66 2.72 -8.46
N LEU A 15 -13.61 2.82 -7.52
CA LEU A 15 -15.04 2.66 -7.81
C LEU A 15 -15.85 3.78 -7.11
N PRO A 16 -16.50 4.69 -7.87
CA PRO A 16 -16.50 4.79 -9.33
C PRO A 16 -15.17 5.30 -9.88
N GLN A 17 -14.76 4.78 -11.04
CA GLN A 17 -13.67 5.38 -11.80
C GLN A 17 -14.13 6.70 -12.45
N TRP A 18 -13.26 7.72 -12.40
CA TRP A 18 -13.59 9.11 -12.73
C TRP A 18 -14.31 9.28 -14.08
N ASN A 19 -13.88 8.56 -15.11
CA ASN A 19 -14.41 8.62 -16.48
C ASN A 19 -15.26 7.40 -16.89
N CYS A 20 -15.64 6.51 -15.95
CA CYS A 20 -16.37 5.28 -16.29
C CYS A 20 -17.88 5.42 -16.04
N ALA A 21 -18.70 5.04 -17.02
CA ALA A 21 -20.17 5.04 -16.93
C ALA A 21 -20.78 3.62 -16.94
N CYS A 22 -20.00 2.58 -16.62
CA CYS A 22 -20.53 1.21 -16.50
C CYS A 22 -21.57 1.11 -15.37
N ALA A 23 -22.36 0.03 -15.38
CA ALA A 23 -23.44 -0.19 -14.40
C ALA A 23 -22.96 -0.07 -12.94
N ASN A 24 -21.77 -0.60 -12.62
CA ASN A 24 -21.21 -0.52 -11.26
C ASN A 24 -20.82 0.91 -10.87
N CYS A 25 -20.21 1.68 -11.77
CA CYS A 25 -19.84 3.07 -11.50
C CYS A 25 -21.09 3.95 -11.37
N VAL A 26 -22.12 3.75 -12.21
CA VAL A 26 -23.40 4.45 -12.09
C VAL A 26 -24.11 4.09 -10.79
N ALA A 27 -24.11 2.81 -10.41
CA ALA A 27 -24.67 2.35 -9.15
C ALA A 27 -23.93 2.95 -7.93
N ALA A 28 -22.60 3.01 -7.97
CA ALA A 28 -21.78 3.64 -6.92
C ALA A 28 -22.05 5.14 -6.81
N ARG A 29 -22.14 5.87 -7.93
CA ARG A 29 -22.52 7.31 -7.94
C ARG A 29 -23.92 7.54 -7.37
N ASN A 30 -24.85 6.61 -7.61
CA ASN A 30 -26.21 6.65 -7.06
C ASN A 30 -26.31 6.08 -5.64
N GLY A 31 -25.19 5.78 -4.97
CA GLY A 31 -25.16 5.27 -3.60
C GLY A 31 -25.68 3.84 -3.42
N LYS A 32 -25.87 3.08 -4.51
CA LYS A 32 -26.33 1.68 -4.47
C LYS A 32 -25.20 0.68 -4.19
N ILE A 33 -23.96 1.07 -4.46
CA ILE A 33 -22.74 0.31 -4.15
C ILE A 33 -21.80 1.23 -3.38
N ALA A 34 -21.09 0.68 -2.39
CA ALA A 34 -20.11 1.44 -1.62
C ALA A 34 -18.95 1.93 -2.52
N LEU A 35 -18.51 3.17 -2.28
CA LEU A 35 -17.33 3.72 -2.94
C LEU A 35 -16.08 2.97 -2.48
N GLN A 36 -15.17 2.65 -3.41
CA GLN A 36 -13.92 1.97 -3.11
C GLN A 36 -12.72 2.78 -3.63
N THR A 37 -11.73 2.95 -2.77
CA THR A 37 -10.40 3.49 -3.07
C THR A 37 -9.50 2.39 -3.64
N GLN A 38 -8.46 2.80 -4.34
CA GLN A 38 -7.49 1.91 -4.99
C GLN A 38 -6.68 1.09 -3.97
N SER A 39 -6.27 -0.12 -4.38
CA SER A 39 -5.67 -1.16 -3.57
C SER A 39 -4.54 -0.66 -2.67
N SER A 40 -4.72 -0.84 -1.36
CA SER A 40 -3.70 -0.63 -0.34
C SER A 40 -4.16 -1.25 0.98
N ILE A 41 -3.21 -1.75 1.77
CA ILE A 41 -3.47 -2.21 3.14
C ILE A 41 -2.46 -1.61 4.11
N ALA A 42 -2.81 -1.52 5.39
CA ALA A 42 -1.89 -1.20 6.47
C ALA A 42 -1.77 -2.39 7.42
N ILE A 43 -0.54 -2.70 7.83
CA ILE A 43 -0.25 -3.77 8.78
C ILE A 43 0.50 -3.24 10.01
N SER A 44 0.23 -3.85 11.16
CA SER A 44 0.95 -3.58 12.41
C SER A 44 0.96 -4.80 13.32
N SER A 45 1.80 -4.80 14.33
CA SER A 45 1.69 -5.71 15.47
C SER A 45 0.68 -5.15 16.48
N GLU A 46 -0.05 -6.02 17.18
CA GLU A 46 -0.91 -5.63 18.32
C GLU A 46 -0.20 -4.74 19.36
N THR A 47 1.09 -4.98 19.57
CA THR A 47 1.92 -4.27 20.55
C THR A 47 2.64 -3.06 19.96
N SER A 48 2.51 -2.83 18.65
CA SER A 48 3.16 -1.71 17.98
C SER A 48 2.18 -0.58 17.74
N SER A 49 2.76 0.60 17.71
CA SER A 49 2.10 1.85 17.40
C SER A 49 2.42 2.30 15.96
N GLU A 50 3.38 1.64 15.33
CA GLU A 50 3.85 1.87 13.97
C GLU A 50 3.06 1.03 12.97
N TRP A 51 2.78 1.61 11.81
CA TRP A 51 2.08 0.97 10.72
C TRP A 51 2.95 0.94 9.47
N PHE A 52 2.90 -0.18 8.76
CA PHE A 52 3.53 -0.33 7.45
C PHE A 52 2.44 -0.43 6.39
N LEU A 53 2.58 0.37 5.33
CA LEU A 53 1.68 0.31 4.18
C LEU A 53 2.17 -0.75 3.21
N ILE A 54 1.26 -1.53 2.65
CA ILE A 54 1.51 -2.31 1.44
C ILE A 54 0.83 -1.57 0.29
N ASN A 55 1.65 -1.05 -0.62
CA ASN A 55 1.32 -0.08 -1.65
C ASN A 55 0.82 1.27 -1.10
N ALA A 56 1.15 2.35 -1.80
CA ALA A 56 0.74 3.72 -1.50
C ALA A 56 -0.10 4.27 -2.66
N SER A 57 -1.42 4.14 -2.52
CA SER A 57 -2.38 4.54 -3.55
C SER A 57 -2.50 6.07 -3.73
N PRO A 58 -2.94 6.57 -4.90
CA PRO A 58 -3.33 7.98 -5.09
C PRO A 58 -4.39 8.47 -4.08
N ASP A 59 -5.20 7.56 -3.52
CA ASP A 59 -6.23 7.86 -2.53
C ASP A 59 -5.68 7.98 -1.09
N LEU A 60 -4.36 7.82 -0.88
CA LEU A 60 -3.77 7.64 0.44
C LEU A 60 -4.16 8.70 1.48
N PRO A 61 -4.21 10.01 1.19
CA PRO A 61 -4.68 10.99 2.17
C PRO A 61 -6.09 10.70 2.68
N ARG A 62 -7.01 10.32 1.79
CA ARG A 62 -8.38 9.95 2.16
C ARG A 62 -8.43 8.62 2.92
N GLN A 63 -7.54 7.68 2.58
CA GLN A 63 -7.43 6.40 3.27
C GLN A 63 -6.95 6.60 4.72
N ILE A 64 -5.96 7.47 4.95
CA ILE A 64 -5.45 7.84 6.27
C ILE A 64 -6.56 8.50 7.10
N GLU A 65 -7.25 9.50 6.53
CA GLU A 65 -8.31 10.22 7.26
C GLU A 65 -9.50 9.31 7.64
N ARG A 66 -9.73 8.22 6.91
CA ARG A 66 -10.78 7.23 7.22
C ARG A 66 -10.33 6.13 8.17
N THR A 67 -9.05 6.08 8.52
CA THR A 67 -8.44 5.01 9.31
C THR A 67 -7.78 5.61 10.55
N PRO A 68 -8.52 5.78 11.67
CA PRO A 68 -8.01 6.48 12.85
C PRO A 68 -6.63 6.02 13.37
N PRO A 69 -6.28 4.71 13.34
CA PRO A 69 -4.94 4.27 13.73
C PRO A 69 -3.78 4.82 12.88
N LEU A 70 -4.06 5.32 11.67
CA LEU A 70 -3.07 5.93 10.76
C LEU A 70 -2.96 7.45 10.88
N GLN A 71 -3.85 8.09 11.64
CA GLN A 71 -3.84 9.54 11.81
C GLN A 71 -2.71 9.98 12.77
N PRO A 72 -2.25 11.24 12.68
CA PRO A 72 -1.33 11.82 13.65
C PRO A 72 -1.87 11.75 15.08
N ARG A 73 -0.98 11.59 16.05
CA ARG A 73 -1.29 11.61 17.49
C ARG A 73 -1.25 13.03 18.04
N GLY A 74 -1.96 13.24 19.16
CA GLY A 74 -2.09 14.55 19.81
C GLY A 74 -0.85 15.00 20.62
N ASP A 75 0.25 14.28 20.58
CA ASP A 75 1.50 14.57 21.30
C ASP A 75 2.45 15.50 20.54
N SER A 76 2.27 15.66 19.22
CA SER A 76 3.04 16.60 18.38
C SER A 76 2.16 17.22 17.29
N PRO A 77 2.35 18.50 16.92
CA PRO A 77 1.62 19.13 15.81
C PRO A 77 1.89 18.48 14.45
N ARG A 78 3.02 17.77 14.29
CA ARG A 78 3.36 17.00 13.09
C ARG A 78 3.97 15.67 13.51
N ASN A 79 3.29 14.58 13.18
CA ASN A 79 3.79 13.23 13.34
C ASN A 79 2.98 12.30 12.42
N THR A 80 3.44 11.06 12.29
CA THR A 80 2.72 10.02 11.58
C THR A 80 3.04 8.67 12.21
N PRO A 81 2.07 7.76 12.32
CA PRO A 81 2.33 6.40 12.73
C PRO A 81 2.82 5.53 11.55
N VAL A 82 2.83 6.04 10.30
CA VAL A 82 3.34 5.31 9.13
C VAL A 82 4.86 5.26 9.16
N ALA A 83 5.43 4.09 9.44
CA ALA A 83 6.86 3.86 9.57
C ALA A 83 7.55 3.48 8.24
N GLY A 84 6.79 3.01 7.26
CA GLY A 84 7.34 2.68 5.94
C GLY A 84 6.31 2.13 4.98
N VAL A 85 6.72 1.98 3.72
CA VAL A 85 5.91 1.43 2.63
C VAL A 85 6.62 0.25 1.99
N LEU A 86 5.90 -0.84 1.76
CA LEU A 86 6.34 -1.96 0.95
C LEU A 86 5.61 -1.90 -0.39
N LEU A 87 6.35 -1.77 -1.49
CA LEU A 87 5.77 -1.78 -2.83
C LEU A 87 5.80 -3.18 -3.41
N THR A 88 4.66 -3.64 -3.94
CA THR A 88 4.57 -4.95 -4.60
C THR A 88 4.94 -4.88 -6.08
N ASN A 89 4.84 -3.71 -6.71
CA ASN A 89 5.21 -3.45 -8.09
C ASN A 89 5.45 -1.93 -8.32
N ALA A 90 5.67 -1.54 -9.58
CA ALA A 90 5.91 -0.15 -9.98
C ALA A 90 4.67 0.55 -10.58
N ASP A 91 3.48 -0.02 -10.41
CA ASP A 91 2.28 0.56 -11.00
C ASP A 91 1.95 1.91 -10.34
N ILE A 92 1.45 2.86 -11.14
CA ILE A 92 1.16 4.22 -10.68
C ILE A 92 0.13 4.20 -9.54
N ASP A 93 -0.86 3.31 -9.61
CA ASP A 93 -1.87 3.13 -8.56
C ASP A 93 -1.34 2.55 -7.25
N HIS A 94 -0.13 2.00 -7.23
CA HIS A 94 0.54 1.51 -6.02
C HIS A 94 1.68 2.40 -5.53
N ALA A 95 2.19 3.33 -6.35
CA ALA A 95 3.34 4.17 -6.00
C ALA A 95 3.02 5.66 -5.86
N LEU A 96 1.96 6.20 -6.48
CA LEU A 96 1.75 7.65 -6.54
C LEU A 96 1.49 8.28 -5.16
N GLY A 97 0.97 7.52 -4.21
CA GLY A 97 0.78 7.94 -2.83
C GLY A 97 2.08 8.33 -2.12
N LEU A 98 3.24 7.86 -2.58
CA LEU A 98 4.56 8.27 -2.04
C LEU A 98 4.78 9.78 -2.18
N LEU A 99 4.33 10.39 -3.29
CA LEU A 99 4.42 11.85 -3.48
C LEU A 99 3.52 12.62 -2.50
N LEU A 100 2.48 11.96 -1.98
CA LEU A 100 1.52 12.54 -1.05
C LEU A 100 2.02 12.50 0.40
N LEU A 101 3.11 11.77 0.68
CA LEU A 101 3.77 11.70 1.98
C LEU A 101 5.02 12.61 2.11
N ARG A 102 5.28 13.48 1.13
CA ARG A 102 6.52 14.28 1.03
C ARG A 102 6.78 15.31 2.14
N GLN A 103 5.81 15.58 3.02
CA GLN A 103 5.92 16.55 4.12
C GLN A 103 6.55 15.95 5.40
N GLN A 104 7.08 14.74 5.33
CA GLN A 104 7.81 14.10 6.42
C GLN A 104 9.10 14.87 6.76
N GLU A 105 9.51 14.82 8.02
CA GLU A 105 10.79 15.41 8.47
C GLU A 105 11.97 14.50 8.13
N MET A 106 11.74 13.20 8.07
CA MET A 106 12.72 12.17 7.76
C MET A 106 12.40 11.52 6.40
N PRO A 107 13.42 11.00 5.67
CA PRO A 107 13.19 10.26 4.44
C PRO A 107 12.19 9.12 4.64
N LEU A 108 11.27 8.95 3.69
CA LEU A 108 10.30 7.85 3.75
C LEU A 108 11.02 6.52 3.46
N VAL A 109 10.93 5.56 4.37
CA VAL A 109 11.46 4.22 4.15
C VAL A 109 10.57 3.46 3.18
N VAL A 110 11.13 3.02 2.05
CA VAL A 110 10.42 2.25 1.02
C VAL A 110 11.15 0.95 0.72
N TYR A 111 10.47 -0.18 0.91
CA TYR A 111 10.95 -1.50 0.55
C TYR A 111 10.43 -1.86 -0.85
N ALA A 112 11.34 -2.18 -1.76
CA ALA A 112 11.00 -2.55 -3.13
C ALA A 112 12.08 -3.43 -3.77
N ALA A 113 11.69 -4.25 -4.74
CA ALA A 113 12.64 -4.99 -5.58
C ALA A 113 13.48 -4.00 -6.43
N ASP A 114 14.68 -4.41 -6.84
CA ASP A 114 15.59 -3.54 -7.60
C ASP A 114 14.96 -3.11 -8.94
N GLU A 115 14.15 -3.96 -9.58
CA GLU A 115 13.40 -3.65 -10.80
C GLU A 115 12.30 -2.60 -10.55
N THR A 116 11.57 -2.73 -9.44
CA THR A 116 10.53 -1.77 -9.05
C THR A 116 11.15 -0.40 -8.74
N ARG A 117 12.25 -0.37 -7.99
CA ARG A 117 13.00 0.85 -7.73
C ARG A 117 13.51 1.50 -9.02
N THR A 118 14.03 0.69 -9.95
CA THR A 118 14.55 1.18 -11.23
C THR A 118 13.44 1.84 -12.06
N ALA A 119 12.27 1.19 -12.15
CA ALA A 119 11.10 1.77 -12.83
C ALA A 119 10.60 3.07 -12.17
N LEU A 120 10.78 3.22 -10.86
CA LEU A 120 10.37 4.37 -10.07
C LEU A 120 11.48 5.41 -9.82
N ALA A 121 12.63 5.30 -10.47
CA ALA A 121 13.77 6.21 -10.26
C ALA A 121 13.43 7.70 -10.50
N TRP A 122 12.38 7.99 -11.26
CA TRP A 122 11.88 9.35 -11.47
C TRP A 122 11.33 10.00 -10.18
N LEU A 123 10.90 9.21 -9.18
CA LEU A 123 10.43 9.71 -7.89
C LEU A 123 11.56 10.39 -7.10
N ASP A 124 12.79 9.89 -7.21
CA ASP A 124 13.95 10.48 -6.52
C ASP A 124 14.15 11.94 -6.94
N ASN A 125 14.01 12.23 -8.23
CA ASN A 125 14.10 13.60 -8.76
C ASN A 125 12.94 14.49 -8.29
N MET A 126 11.72 13.94 -8.24
CA MET A 126 10.54 14.68 -7.78
C MET A 126 10.60 15.00 -6.28
N LEU A 127 11.20 14.10 -5.49
CA LEU A 127 11.30 14.22 -4.04
C LEU A 127 12.61 14.85 -3.56
N ALA A 128 13.54 15.21 -4.46
CA ALA A 128 14.84 15.77 -4.13
C ALA A 128 14.81 17.08 -3.32
N ARG A 129 13.72 17.86 -3.43
CA ARG A 129 13.51 19.09 -2.64
C ARG A 129 12.76 18.88 -1.33
N PHE A 130 12.41 17.63 -1.04
CA PHE A 130 11.73 17.18 0.17
C PHE A 130 12.69 16.27 0.96
N CYS A 131 12.19 15.51 1.94
CA CYS A 131 13.00 14.56 2.70
C CYS A 131 13.49 13.34 1.89
N GLY A 132 13.04 13.16 0.64
CA GLY A 132 13.43 12.04 -0.20
C GLY A 132 12.88 10.68 0.25
N ILE A 133 13.41 9.62 -0.37
CA ILE A 133 13.09 8.22 -0.08
C ILE A 133 14.36 7.49 0.37
N GLU A 134 14.26 6.74 1.45
CA GLU A 134 15.24 5.73 1.83
C GLU A 134 14.81 4.37 1.26
N TRP A 135 15.39 3.99 0.12
CA TRP A 135 15.13 2.70 -0.50
C TRP A 135 15.81 1.56 0.27
N ARG A 136 15.03 0.56 0.69
CA ARG A 136 15.51 -0.68 1.32
C ARG A 136 15.32 -1.87 0.40
N LYS A 137 16.39 -2.64 0.25
CA LYS A 137 16.39 -3.86 -0.57
C LYS A 137 15.59 -4.97 0.11
N LEU A 138 14.97 -5.78 -0.73
CA LEU A 138 14.31 -7.01 -0.31
C LEU A 138 15.36 -8.11 -0.12
N GLY A 139 15.24 -8.86 0.96
CA GLY A 139 16.03 -10.05 1.25
C GLY A 139 15.32 -11.31 0.77
N THR A 140 16.07 -12.42 0.72
CA THR A 140 15.53 -13.75 0.39
C THR A 140 14.79 -14.39 1.56
N ASP A 141 15.11 -13.98 2.79
CA ASP A 141 14.51 -14.46 4.03
C ASP A 141 13.57 -13.41 4.65
N PHE A 142 12.94 -13.78 5.77
CA PHE A 142 12.11 -12.84 6.53
C PHE A 142 12.95 -11.67 7.06
N GLN A 143 12.58 -10.46 6.66
CA GLN A 143 13.13 -9.20 7.14
C GLN A 143 12.23 -8.60 8.23
N SER A 144 12.83 -8.18 9.35
CA SER A 144 12.08 -7.53 10.43
C SER A 144 11.63 -6.12 10.04
N LEU A 145 10.40 -5.79 10.43
CA LEU A 145 9.81 -4.44 10.39
C LEU A 145 9.81 -3.78 11.77
N GLY A 146 10.57 -4.32 12.73
CA GLY A 146 10.52 -3.90 14.12
C GLY A 146 9.52 -4.70 14.96
N GLY A 147 9.86 -4.91 16.24
CA GLY A 147 9.09 -5.74 17.15
C GLY A 147 8.91 -7.17 16.61
N PRO A 148 7.71 -7.77 16.76
CA PRO A 148 7.45 -9.14 16.30
C PRO A 148 7.02 -9.24 14.82
N LEU A 149 7.04 -8.14 14.06
CA LEU A 149 6.59 -8.13 12.67
C LEU A 149 7.77 -8.37 11.73
N ALA A 150 7.59 -9.29 10.78
CA ALA A 150 8.54 -9.56 9.71
C ALA A 150 7.80 -9.86 8.41
N PHE A 151 8.45 -9.62 7.28
CA PHE A 151 7.91 -9.91 5.96
C PHE A 151 8.95 -10.62 5.10
N ARG A 152 8.50 -11.35 4.10
CA ARG A 152 9.34 -11.86 3.03
C ARG A 152 8.62 -11.61 1.71
N ALA A 153 9.28 -10.94 0.78
CA ALA A 153 8.75 -10.79 -0.56
C ALA A 153 8.89 -12.11 -1.33
N ILE A 154 7.89 -12.44 -2.13
CA ILE A 154 7.89 -13.63 -2.98
C ILE A 154 7.68 -13.14 -4.40
N GLU A 155 8.61 -13.50 -5.29
CA GLU A 155 8.46 -13.22 -6.71
C GLU A 155 7.29 -14.04 -7.27
N LEU A 156 6.35 -13.34 -7.92
CA LEU A 156 5.26 -13.97 -8.63
C LEU A 156 5.64 -14.08 -10.11
N PRO A 157 5.47 -15.23 -10.76
CA PRO A 157 5.68 -15.34 -12.20
C PRO A 157 4.74 -14.39 -12.96
N SER A 158 5.13 -13.99 -14.17
CA SER A 158 4.34 -13.11 -15.03
C SER A 158 2.94 -13.71 -15.33
N SER A 159 1.96 -13.27 -14.54
CA SER A 159 0.51 -13.48 -14.53
C SER A 159 -0.11 -14.66 -15.31
N VAL A 160 -0.68 -15.60 -14.55
CA VAL A 160 -2.08 -16.04 -14.67
C VAL A 160 -2.59 -16.19 -13.22
N ALA A 161 -3.91 -16.03 -12.99
CA ALA A 161 -4.51 -16.07 -11.66
C ALA A 161 -3.92 -17.17 -10.75
N PHE A 162 -3.51 -16.79 -9.56
CA PHE A 162 -2.89 -17.67 -8.57
C PHE A 162 -3.95 -18.34 -7.70
N GLN A 163 -3.74 -19.62 -7.43
CA GLN A 163 -4.47 -20.36 -6.43
C GLN A 163 -3.50 -20.69 -5.29
N PHE A 164 -3.75 -20.13 -4.11
CA PHE A 164 -3.04 -20.49 -2.89
C PHE A 164 -3.89 -21.48 -2.12
N ARG A 165 -3.28 -22.61 -1.71
CA ARG A 165 -3.89 -23.54 -0.77
C ARG A 165 -3.11 -23.48 0.54
N ASP A 166 -3.82 -23.24 1.63
CA ASP A 166 -3.25 -23.41 2.96
C ASP A 166 -3.32 -24.89 3.34
N ASP A 167 -2.17 -25.54 3.44
CA ASP A 167 -2.09 -26.97 3.78
C ASP A 167 -2.58 -27.26 5.20
N SER A 168 -2.56 -26.27 6.10
CA SER A 168 -2.98 -26.43 7.50
C SER A 168 -4.49 -26.36 7.66
N SER A 169 -5.16 -25.40 7.01
CA SER A 169 -6.62 -25.23 7.10
C SER A 169 -7.40 -25.85 5.94
N GLY A 170 -6.73 -26.22 4.84
CA GLY A 170 -7.35 -26.65 3.60
C GLY A 170 -8.02 -25.53 2.79
N ALA A 171 -7.99 -24.29 3.28
CA ALA A 171 -8.60 -23.15 2.62
C ALA A 171 -7.90 -22.82 1.29
N THR A 172 -8.68 -22.33 0.33
CA THR A 172 -8.18 -21.91 -0.98
C THR A 172 -8.43 -20.42 -1.15
N ALA A 173 -7.40 -19.66 -1.52
CA ALA A 173 -7.50 -18.27 -1.93
C ALA A 173 -7.16 -18.15 -3.43
N LEU A 174 -8.04 -17.50 -4.18
CA LEU A 174 -7.79 -17.14 -5.58
C LEU A 174 -7.34 -15.68 -5.64
N PHE A 175 -6.17 -15.45 -6.23
CA PHE A 175 -5.58 -14.13 -6.40
C PHE A 175 -5.31 -13.90 -7.89
N ALA A 176 -6.18 -13.13 -8.54
CA ALA A 176 -5.97 -12.69 -9.91
C ALA A 176 -5.49 -11.23 -9.88
N PRO A 177 -4.18 -10.95 -9.99
CA PRO A 177 -3.74 -9.58 -10.16
C PRO A 177 -4.30 -9.09 -11.50
N SER A 178 -5.18 -8.09 -11.47
CA SER A 178 -5.59 -7.38 -12.69
C SER A 178 -4.41 -6.53 -13.14
N ALA A 179 -3.50 -7.12 -13.91
CA ALA A 179 -2.53 -6.35 -14.67
C ALA A 179 -3.28 -5.79 -15.89
N GLY A 180 -3.40 -4.46 -15.93
CA GLY A 180 -3.68 -3.71 -17.15
C GLY A 180 -2.39 -3.20 -17.76
#